data_AF-A0A0A9YJ86-F1
#
_entry.id   AF-A0A0A9YJ86-F1
#
_cell.length_a   1.000
_cell.length_b   1.000
_cell.length_c   1.000
_cell.angle_alpha   90.00
_cell.angle_beta   90.00
_cell.angle_gamma   90.00
#
_symmetry.space_group_name_H-M   'P 1'
#
loop_
_entity.id
_entity.type
_entity.pdbx_description
1 polymer ?
#
loop_
_entity_poly.entity_id
_entity_poly.type
_entity_poly.pdbx_seq_one_letter_code
_entity_poly.pdbx_strand_id
1 'polypeptide(L)'
;MIREVFVFVLYVVYVKSEVNSKLQMMQPPSCIEMNYDVDELVTASNYMVNYVNGMLLNANGFQQNLTVNLLGLSAPVSLSVKVPQGTMTSFNNLTRIGDVTYCSTANLQTLEGVFRFRDVRLDYDGVEVTLGSWSVKGPLSYTLQPEVHVILTKGNVDCRLKSLEVVSSGAINYDLTVDASTWRNWLISKAIGRVELDADSIVKIAVLPNIQFCVESTMKTIWCDSSDLTPK
;
A
#
# COMPACT_ATOMS: atom_id res chain seq x y z
N MET A 1 -16.60 34.96 -10.27
CA MET A 1 -17.11 34.68 -8.92
C MET A 1 -16.49 33.36 -8.49
N ILE A 2 -15.25 33.44 -8.00
CA ILE A 2 -14.39 32.32 -7.56
C ILE A 2 -13.74 32.84 -6.29
N ARG A 3 -13.80 32.05 -5.21
CA ARG A 3 -13.03 32.09 -3.95
C ARG A 3 -13.96 31.73 -2.79
N GLU A 4 -13.57 30.98 -1.78
CA GLU A 4 -12.43 30.11 -1.49
C GLU A 4 -12.86 29.44 -0.17
N VAL A 5 -12.72 28.12 -0.10
CA VAL A 5 -12.93 27.31 1.10
C VAL A 5 -11.61 27.29 1.88
N PHE A 6 -11.69 27.00 3.18
CA PHE A 6 -10.62 26.73 4.16
C PHE A 6 -10.37 27.85 5.18
N VAL A 7 -11.01 27.69 6.33
CA VAL A 7 -10.69 28.38 7.58
C VAL A 7 -10.61 27.33 8.70
N PHE A 8 -9.70 27.60 9.63
CA PHE A 8 -9.45 26.97 10.94
C PHE A 8 -8.58 25.70 10.86
N VAL A 9 -7.36 25.69 11.41
CA VAL A 9 -7.08 25.94 12.84
C VAL A 9 -5.78 26.76 13.03
N LEU A 10 -5.91 27.86 13.77
CA LEU A 10 -4.82 28.62 14.39
C LEU A 10 -4.49 27.98 15.74
N TYR A 11 -3.23 27.62 15.98
CA TYR A 11 -2.69 27.54 17.35
C TYR A 11 -1.38 28.34 17.44
N VAL A 12 -1.36 29.20 18.44
CA VAL A 12 -0.37 30.25 18.73
C VAL A 12 0.95 29.62 19.19
N VAL A 13 2.09 30.06 18.63
CA VAL A 13 3.41 29.88 19.27
C VAL A 13 4.20 31.17 19.19
N TYR A 14 4.58 31.65 20.38
CA TYR A 14 5.39 32.83 20.62
C TYR A 14 6.63 32.35 21.38
N VAL A 15 7.81 32.23 20.75
CA VAL A 15 9.09 32.24 21.49
C VAL A 15 10.21 32.88 20.65
N LYS A 16 10.92 33.74 21.37
CA LYS A 16 12.05 34.62 21.06
C LYS A 16 13.30 33.86 20.59
N SER A 17 13.92 34.34 19.51
CA SER A 17 15.20 33.85 18.98
C SER A 17 16.39 34.46 19.75
N GLU A 18 17.27 33.60 20.27
CA GLU A 18 18.66 33.95 20.55
C GLU A 18 19.57 32.94 19.84
N VAL A 19 20.33 33.48 18.88
CA VAL A 19 21.33 32.77 18.10
C VAL A 19 22.57 32.53 18.96
N ASN A 20 23.05 31.29 19.05
CA ASN A 20 24.47 31.06 19.35
C ASN A 20 25.01 29.85 18.58
N SER A 21 25.92 30.15 17.67
CA SER A 21 26.67 29.24 16.82
C SER A 21 27.80 28.56 17.61
N LYS A 22 27.80 27.22 17.65
CA LYS A 22 29.02 26.44 17.91
C LYS A 22 28.98 25.14 17.09
N LEU A 23 30.11 24.86 16.43
CA LEU A 23 30.39 23.64 15.68
C LEU A 23 29.92 22.39 16.44
N GLN A 24 28.98 21.64 15.88
CA GLN A 24 28.58 20.34 16.43
C GLN A 24 29.36 19.22 15.75
N MET A 25 30.26 18.61 16.53
CA MET A 25 30.67 17.22 16.33
C MET A 25 29.41 16.39 16.10
N MET A 26 29.47 15.47 15.13
CA MET A 26 28.37 14.59 14.73
C MET A 26 27.90 13.76 15.93
N GLN A 27 26.92 14.28 16.69
CA GLN A 27 26.29 13.56 17.78
C GLN A 27 25.58 12.32 17.21
N PRO A 28 25.64 11.17 17.91
CA PRO A 28 24.82 10.02 17.52
C PRO A 28 23.35 10.45 17.50
N PRO A 29 22.55 9.98 16.54
CA PRO A 29 21.14 10.36 16.44
C PRO A 29 20.42 10.05 17.75
N SER A 30 19.70 11.02 18.30
CA SER A 30 18.77 10.77 19.40
C SER A 30 17.54 10.12 18.80
N CYS A 31 17.33 8.84 19.10
CA CYS A 31 16.18 8.09 18.63
C CYS A 31 15.14 7.94 19.73
N ILE A 32 13.88 8.19 19.41
CA ILE A 32 12.73 8.08 20.29
C ILE A 32 11.56 7.39 19.59
N GLU A 33 10.62 6.88 20.37
CA GLU A 33 9.37 6.32 19.86
C GLU A 33 8.34 7.43 19.63
N MET A 34 7.69 7.42 18.47
CA MET A 34 6.68 8.44 18.06
C MET A 34 5.32 7.83 17.74
N ASN A 35 4.96 6.80 18.50
CA ASN A 35 3.76 6.01 18.28
C ASN A 35 2.46 6.83 18.22
N TYR A 36 2.27 7.75 19.18
CA TYR A 36 1.05 8.55 19.28
C TYR A 36 0.86 9.49 18.07
N ASP A 37 1.89 10.25 17.73
CA ASP A 37 1.84 11.22 16.62
C ASP A 37 1.64 10.50 15.27
N VAL A 38 2.25 9.32 15.12
CA VAL A 38 2.10 8.51 13.90
C VAL A 38 0.71 7.88 13.81
N ASP A 39 0.11 7.48 14.93
CA ASP A 39 -1.27 6.96 14.94
C ASP A 39 -2.28 8.05 14.53
N GLU A 40 -2.05 9.31 14.91
CA GLU A 40 -2.84 10.45 14.45
C GLU A 40 -2.68 10.67 12.93
N LEU A 41 -1.44 10.59 12.42
CA LEU A 41 -1.15 10.71 10.99
C LEU A 41 -1.79 9.59 10.17
N VAL A 42 -1.77 8.34 10.66
CA VAL A 42 -2.43 7.19 10.04
C VAL A 42 -3.95 7.41 10.02
N THR A 43 -4.53 7.89 11.12
CA THR A 43 -5.96 8.21 11.20
C THR A 43 -6.36 9.28 10.19
N ALA A 44 -5.58 10.36 10.08
CA ALA A 44 -5.80 11.41 9.09
C ALA A 44 -5.67 10.89 7.65
N SER A 45 -4.70 10.01 7.40
CA SER A 45 -4.48 9.39 6.07
C SER A 45 -5.66 8.51 5.67
N ASN A 46 -6.16 7.66 6.57
CA ASN A 46 -7.34 6.82 6.34
C ASN A 46 -8.59 7.67 6.05
N TYR A 47 -8.77 8.79 6.76
CA TYR A 47 -9.85 9.72 6.50
C TYR A 47 -9.75 10.35 5.10
N MET A 48 -8.55 10.83 4.72
CA MET A 48 -8.32 11.47 3.42
C MET A 48 -8.55 10.51 2.24
N VAL A 49 -8.10 9.26 2.35
CA VAL A 49 -8.36 8.25 1.32
C VAL A 49 -9.86 8.04 1.12
N ASN A 50 -10.62 7.95 2.22
CA ASN A 50 -12.07 7.78 2.16
C ASN A 50 -12.78 9.00 1.54
N TYR A 51 -12.34 10.21 1.92
CA TYR A 51 -12.96 11.45 1.50
C TYR A 51 -12.65 11.82 0.03
N VAL A 52 -11.40 11.66 -0.41
CA VAL A 52 -10.94 12.11 -1.74
C VAL A 52 -11.25 11.10 -2.84
N ASN A 53 -11.19 9.79 -2.56
CA ASN A 53 -11.24 8.75 -3.60
C ASN A 53 -12.57 7.98 -3.65
N GLY A 54 -13.60 8.40 -2.92
CA GLY A 54 -14.96 7.84 -3.04
C GLY A 54 -15.04 6.32 -2.89
N MET A 55 -14.20 5.73 -2.02
CA MET A 55 -14.06 4.28 -1.73
C MET A 55 -13.55 3.38 -2.88
N LEU A 56 -13.40 3.87 -4.12
CA LEU A 56 -13.03 3.07 -5.28
C LEU A 56 -11.75 3.61 -5.92
N LEU A 57 -10.66 2.87 -5.75
CA LEU A 57 -9.39 3.12 -6.42
C LEU A 57 -9.24 2.21 -7.64
N ASN A 58 -8.40 2.61 -8.58
CA ASN A 58 -8.09 1.76 -9.74
C ASN A 58 -7.10 0.66 -9.32
N ALA A 59 -7.42 -0.59 -9.64
CA ALA A 59 -6.50 -1.71 -9.55
C ALA A 59 -5.91 -1.99 -10.94
N ASN A 60 -4.58 -1.96 -11.08
CA ASN A 60 -3.97 -2.32 -12.36
C ASN A 60 -4.22 -3.80 -12.68
N GLY A 61 -4.35 -4.08 -13.98
CA GLY A 61 -4.38 -5.44 -14.49
C GLY A 61 -3.00 -6.09 -14.47
N PHE A 62 -2.99 -7.41 -14.51
CA PHE A 62 -1.76 -8.22 -14.48
C PHE A 62 -1.93 -9.50 -15.30
N GLN A 63 -0.80 -10.15 -15.60
CA GLN A 63 -0.81 -11.46 -16.24
C GLN A 63 0.18 -12.39 -15.53
N GLN A 64 -0.25 -13.61 -15.24
CA GLN A 64 0.59 -14.66 -14.70
C GLN A 64 0.52 -15.91 -15.56
N ASN A 65 1.69 -16.46 -15.90
CA ASN A 65 1.81 -17.75 -16.57
C ASN A 65 2.30 -18.75 -15.54
N LEU A 66 1.51 -19.79 -15.32
CA LEU A 66 1.69 -20.81 -14.32
C LEU A 66 1.76 -22.18 -15.00
N THR A 67 2.33 -23.14 -14.29
CA THR A 67 2.38 -24.53 -14.74
C THR A 67 1.62 -25.39 -13.75
N VAL A 68 0.64 -26.15 -14.25
CA VAL A 68 -0.21 -27.02 -13.42
C VAL A 68 -0.02 -28.48 -13.78
N ASN A 69 0.07 -29.32 -12.75
CA ASN A 69 -0.01 -30.76 -12.89
C ASN A 69 -1.45 -31.21 -12.63
N LEU A 70 -2.15 -31.51 -13.72
CA LEU A 70 -3.53 -32.02 -13.66
C LEU A 70 -3.52 -33.54 -13.48
N LEU A 71 -4.36 -34.01 -12.56
CA LEU A 71 -4.52 -35.43 -12.27
C LEU A 71 -4.94 -36.17 -13.54
N GLY A 72 -4.12 -37.12 -13.99
CA GLY A 72 -4.35 -37.92 -15.21
C GLY A 72 -3.57 -37.46 -16.45
N LEU A 73 -2.87 -36.33 -16.39
CA LEU A 73 -1.93 -35.92 -17.42
C LEU A 73 -0.49 -36.20 -16.98
N SER A 74 0.30 -36.79 -17.86
CA SER A 74 1.71 -37.12 -17.63
C SER A 74 2.65 -35.92 -17.78
N ALA A 75 2.18 -34.83 -18.40
CA ALA A 75 2.96 -33.63 -18.64
C ALA A 75 2.32 -32.41 -17.96
N PRO A 76 3.13 -31.47 -17.44
CA PRO A 76 2.64 -30.21 -16.93
C PRO A 76 1.96 -29.41 -18.05
N VAL A 77 0.87 -28.72 -17.72
CA VAL A 77 0.11 -27.90 -18.67
C VAL A 77 0.27 -26.43 -18.29
N SER A 78 0.45 -25.57 -19.30
CA SER A 78 0.50 -24.13 -19.10
C SER A 78 -0.89 -23.56 -18.83
N LEU A 79 -0.99 -22.80 -17.74
CA LEU A 79 -2.15 -22.02 -17.32
C LEU A 79 -1.78 -20.54 -17.39
N SER A 80 -2.51 -19.73 -18.16
CA SER A 80 -2.32 -18.28 -18.23
C SER A 80 -3.52 -17.58 -17.63
N VAL A 81 -3.30 -16.74 -16.62
CA VAL A 81 -4.32 -15.89 -16.00
C VAL A 81 -4.07 -14.45 -16.45
N LYS A 82 -5.02 -13.87 -17.19
CA LYS A 82 -4.97 -12.50 -17.68
C LYS A 82 -6.07 -11.69 -17.01
N VAL A 83 -5.66 -10.74 -16.18
CA VAL A 83 -6.53 -9.90 -15.37
C VAL A 83 -6.52 -8.49 -15.96
N PRO A 84 -7.68 -7.95 -16.39
CA PRO A 84 -7.77 -6.57 -16.85
C PRO A 84 -7.66 -5.59 -15.68
N GLN A 85 -7.77 -4.29 -15.96
CA GLN A 85 -7.93 -3.30 -14.87
C GLN A 85 -9.23 -3.55 -14.10
N GLY A 86 -9.19 -3.31 -12.81
CA GLY A 86 -10.32 -3.50 -11.90
C GLY A 86 -10.42 -2.39 -10.88
N THR A 87 -11.14 -2.66 -9.80
CA THR A 87 -11.35 -1.73 -8.70
C THR A 87 -10.69 -2.25 -7.42
N MET A 88 -10.26 -1.32 -6.59
CA MET A 88 -9.68 -1.57 -5.29
C MET A 88 -10.51 -0.85 -4.22
N THR A 89 -10.89 -1.59 -3.18
CA THR A 89 -11.71 -1.13 -2.06
C THR A 89 -11.03 -1.44 -0.71
N SER A 90 -11.62 -0.94 0.37
CA SER A 90 -11.09 -1.08 1.75
C SER A 90 -9.70 -0.47 1.98
N PHE A 91 -9.29 0.51 1.16
CA PHE A 91 -7.95 1.12 1.27
C PHE A 91 -7.81 2.16 2.40
N ASN A 92 -8.75 2.21 3.34
CA ASN A 92 -8.86 3.20 4.43
C ASN A 92 -8.73 2.57 5.83
N ASN A 93 -8.07 1.42 5.93
CA ASN A 93 -7.93 0.64 7.16
C ASN A 93 -6.45 0.38 7.52
N LEU A 94 -5.57 1.32 7.18
CA LEU A 94 -4.15 1.24 7.52
C LEU A 94 -3.97 1.37 9.04
N THR A 95 -3.10 0.55 9.61
CA THR A 95 -2.76 0.56 11.03
C THR A 95 -1.26 0.38 11.20
N ARG A 96 -0.68 0.93 12.26
CA ARG A 96 0.73 0.74 12.60
C ARG A 96 0.99 -0.66 13.16
N ILE A 97 2.14 -1.24 12.84
CA ILE A 97 2.65 -2.47 13.43
C ILE A 97 3.96 -2.19 14.14
N GLY A 98 3.94 -2.37 15.46
CA GLY A 98 5.12 -2.14 16.29
C GLY A 98 5.49 -0.67 16.40
N ASP A 99 6.62 -0.41 17.03
CA ASP A 99 7.01 0.94 17.38
C ASP A 99 7.60 1.70 16.19
N VAL A 100 7.24 2.98 16.08
CA VAL A 100 7.81 3.88 15.08
C VAL A 100 9.01 4.58 15.68
N THR A 101 10.14 4.44 15.00
CA THR A 101 11.39 5.04 15.42
C THR A 101 11.57 6.38 14.72
N TYR A 102 11.73 7.43 15.50
CA TYR A 102 12.16 8.74 15.03
C TYR A 102 13.57 9.02 15.52
N CYS A 103 14.48 9.26 14.58
CA CYS A 103 15.87 9.59 14.87
C CYS A 103 16.19 10.99 14.37
N SER A 104 16.73 11.84 15.25
CA SER A 104 17.09 13.21 14.92
C SER A 104 18.58 13.49 15.14
N THR A 105 19.13 14.30 14.24
CA THR A 105 20.45 14.91 14.31
C THR A 105 20.30 16.40 13.98
N ALA A 106 21.37 17.18 14.13
CA ALA A 106 21.37 18.63 13.86
C ALA A 106 20.84 19.03 12.47
N ASN A 107 20.94 18.16 11.46
CA ASN A 107 20.59 18.49 10.07
C ASN A 107 19.66 17.48 9.41
N LEU A 108 19.29 16.41 10.12
CA LEU A 108 18.54 15.29 9.55
C LEU A 108 17.67 14.63 10.59
N GLN A 109 16.41 14.48 10.24
CA GLN A 109 15.38 13.74 10.95
C GLN A 109 14.95 12.56 10.07
N THR A 110 14.76 11.40 10.69
CA THR A 110 14.31 10.18 10.02
C THR A 110 13.14 9.60 10.80
N LEU A 111 12.08 9.24 10.10
CA LEU A 111 10.94 8.50 10.63
C LEU A 111 10.89 7.15 9.94
N GLU A 112 10.90 6.08 10.73
CA GLU A 112 10.84 4.70 10.25
C GLU A 112 9.68 3.96 10.92
N GLY A 113 8.79 3.40 10.11
CA GLY A 113 7.60 2.72 10.60
C GLY A 113 7.14 1.61 9.67
N VAL A 114 6.50 0.61 10.27
CA VAL A 114 5.81 -0.47 9.56
C VAL A 114 4.31 -0.35 9.79
N PHE A 115 3.55 -0.50 8.72
CA PHE A 115 2.10 -0.38 8.72
C PHE A 115 1.48 -1.57 8.00
N ARG A 116 0.22 -1.88 8.29
CA ARG A 116 -0.53 -2.94 7.59
C ARG A 116 -1.96 -2.50 7.37
N PHE A 117 -2.43 -2.81 6.17
CA PHE A 117 -3.84 -2.74 5.85
C PHE A 117 -4.55 -3.97 6.40
N ARG A 118 -5.66 -3.77 7.11
CA ARG A 118 -6.46 -4.89 7.62
C ARG A 118 -6.96 -5.79 6.49
N ASP A 119 -7.46 -5.17 5.41
CA ASP A 119 -7.95 -5.84 4.22
C ASP A 119 -7.90 -4.88 3.02
N VAL A 120 -7.28 -5.29 1.93
CA VAL A 120 -7.38 -4.62 0.63
C VAL A 120 -8.07 -5.57 -0.32
N ARG A 121 -9.20 -5.15 -0.86
CA ARG A 121 -10.00 -5.97 -1.76
C ARG A 121 -9.84 -5.47 -3.19
N LEU A 122 -9.48 -6.38 -4.10
CA LEU A 122 -9.38 -6.12 -5.54
C LEU A 122 -10.49 -6.88 -6.24
N ASP A 123 -11.33 -6.18 -7.00
CA ASP A 123 -12.40 -6.79 -7.78
C ASP A 123 -12.14 -6.52 -9.27
N TYR A 124 -12.15 -7.59 -10.07
CA TYR A 124 -11.85 -7.55 -11.49
C TYR A 124 -12.98 -8.19 -12.29
N ASP A 125 -13.52 -7.43 -13.23
CA ASP A 125 -14.51 -7.93 -14.18
C ASP A 125 -13.82 -8.46 -15.43
N GLY A 126 -14.19 -9.67 -15.86
CA GLY A 126 -13.75 -10.22 -17.15
C GLY A 126 -12.33 -10.75 -17.16
N VAL A 127 -11.86 -11.33 -16.05
CA VAL A 127 -10.62 -12.11 -16.03
C VAL A 127 -10.71 -13.25 -17.01
N GLU A 128 -9.65 -13.44 -17.78
CA GLU A 128 -9.52 -14.53 -18.73
C GLU A 128 -8.50 -15.55 -18.24
N VAL A 129 -8.90 -16.81 -18.15
CA VAL A 129 -7.99 -17.90 -17.81
C VAL A 129 -7.93 -18.92 -18.93
N THR A 130 -6.71 -19.15 -19.41
CA THR A 130 -6.42 -20.03 -20.53
C THR A 130 -5.63 -21.25 -20.06
N LEU A 131 -6.11 -22.45 -20.40
CA LEU A 131 -5.45 -23.73 -20.16
C LEU A 131 -5.31 -24.45 -21.51
N GLY A 132 -4.10 -24.51 -22.06
CA GLY A 132 -3.88 -25.01 -23.42
C GLY A 132 -4.68 -24.23 -24.47
N SER A 133 -5.59 -24.90 -25.18
CA SER A 133 -6.47 -24.27 -26.19
C SER A 133 -7.85 -23.86 -25.64
N TRP A 134 -8.09 -23.99 -24.34
CA TRP A 134 -9.36 -23.63 -23.71
C TRP A 134 -9.20 -22.33 -22.94
N SER A 135 -10.18 -21.44 -23.05
CA SER A 135 -10.22 -20.18 -22.33
C SER A 135 -11.58 -19.98 -21.70
N VAL A 136 -11.60 -19.39 -20.50
CA VAL A 136 -12.82 -19.03 -19.81
C VAL A 136 -12.72 -17.64 -19.22
N LYS A 137 -13.86 -16.95 -19.15
CA LYS A 137 -13.94 -15.61 -18.57
C LYS A 137 -14.85 -15.59 -17.35
N GLY A 138 -14.50 -14.80 -16.35
CA GLY A 138 -15.29 -14.64 -15.14
C GLY A 138 -14.82 -13.47 -14.28
N PRO A 139 -15.65 -13.01 -13.32
CA PRO A 139 -15.22 -12.07 -12.31
C PRO A 139 -14.27 -12.76 -11.31
N LEU A 140 -13.35 -11.97 -10.78
CA LEU A 140 -12.33 -12.40 -9.83
C LEU A 140 -12.23 -11.38 -8.69
N SER A 141 -12.32 -11.86 -7.46
CA SER A 141 -12.09 -11.05 -6.26
C SER A 141 -10.87 -11.55 -5.51
N TYR A 142 -9.98 -10.64 -5.11
CA TYR A 142 -8.85 -10.89 -4.21
C TYR A 142 -9.03 -10.12 -2.92
N THR A 143 -8.64 -10.74 -1.81
CA THR A 143 -8.40 -10.03 -0.55
C THR A 143 -6.96 -10.26 -0.12
N LEU A 144 -6.26 -9.16 0.16
CA LEU A 144 -4.85 -9.11 0.53
C LEU A 144 -4.69 -8.31 1.84
N GLN A 145 -3.59 -8.54 2.57
CA GLN A 145 -3.22 -7.75 3.74
C GLN A 145 -1.81 -7.18 3.55
N PRO A 146 -1.63 -6.15 2.71
CA PRO A 146 -0.31 -5.61 2.43
C PRO A 146 0.31 -4.96 3.67
N GLU A 147 1.60 -5.21 3.87
CA GLU A 147 2.46 -4.51 4.83
C GLU A 147 3.27 -3.45 4.10
N VAL A 148 3.39 -2.28 4.72
CA VAL A 148 4.03 -1.09 4.16
C VAL A 148 5.12 -0.65 5.10
N HIS A 149 6.36 -0.69 4.63
CA HIS A 149 7.53 -0.23 5.34
C HIS A 149 7.91 1.13 4.76
N VAL A 150 7.91 2.15 5.62
CA VAL A 150 8.14 3.53 5.20
C VAL A 150 9.33 4.09 5.95
N ILE A 151 10.25 4.72 5.21
CA ILE A 151 11.31 5.55 5.77
C ILE A 151 11.23 6.94 5.15
N LEU A 152 10.87 7.94 5.95
CA LEU A 152 10.87 9.35 5.58
C LEU A 152 12.12 10.03 6.14
N THR A 153 12.68 10.95 5.38
CA THR A 153 13.79 11.80 5.83
C THR A 153 13.47 13.27 5.61
N LYS A 154 13.72 14.09 6.63
CA LYS A 154 13.58 15.54 6.60
C LYS A 154 14.90 16.18 7.02
N GLY A 155 15.50 16.96 6.14
CA GLY A 155 16.64 17.83 6.44
C GLY A 155 16.26 19.30 6.33
N ASN A 156 17.24 20.18 6.51
CA ASN A 156 17.01 21.64 6.58
C ASN A 156 16.37 22.25 5.32
N VAL A 157 16.53 21.60 4.17
CA VAL A 157 16.07 22.10 2.86
C VAL A 157 15.34 21.07 2.02
N ASP A 158 15.28 19.82 2.47
CA ASP A 158 14.74 18.70 1.70
C ASP A 158 13.94 17.77 2.60
N CYS A 159 12.78 17.33 2.13
CA CYS A 159 11.94 16.37 2.81
C CYS A 159 11.41 15.36 1.79
N ARG A 160 11.80 14.09 1.98
CA ARG A 160 11.63 13.06 0.96
C ARG A 160 11.34 11.69 1.54
N LEU A 161 10.69 10.88 0.72
CA LEU A 161 10.55 9.45 0.92
C LEU A 161 11.87 8.77 0.56
N LYS A 162 12.55 8.19 1.55
CA LYS A 162 13.82 7.49 1.36
C LYS A 162 13.61 6.04 0.94
N SER A 163 12.66 5.37 1.57
CA SER A 163 12.30 3.98 1.26
C SER A 163 10.80 3.79 1.37
N LEU A 164 10.26 3.02 0.44
CA LEU A 164 8.91 2.47 0.49
C LEU A 164 9.00 1.04 -0.02
N GLU A 165 8.71 0.11 0.86
CA GLU A 165 8.59 -1.31 0.52
C GLU A 165 7.17 -1.77 0.87
N VAL A 166 6.56 -2.50 -0.05
CA VAL A 166 5.23 -3.06 0.14
C VAL A 166 5.31 -4.54 -0.17
N VAL A 167 4.96 -5.35 0.81
CA VAL A 167 4.97 -6.82 0.71
C VAL A 167 3.58 -7.36 0.99
N SER A 168 3.24 -8.50 0.38
CA SER A 168 2.03 -9.21 0.77
C SER A 168 2.26 -9.87 2.13
N SER A 169 1.31 -9.71 3.05
CA SER A 169 1.30 -10.48 4.30
C SER A 169 0.01 -11.29 4.41
N GLY A 170 0.09 -12.44 5.09
CA GLY A 170 -1.07 -13.28 5.39
C GLY A 170 -1.53 -14.19 4.25
N ALA A 171 -2.67 -14.85 4.47
CA ALA A 171 -3.27 -15.78 3.51
C ALA A 171 -4.00 -15.00 2.41
N ILE A 172 -3.71 -15.33 1.15
CA ILE A 172 -4.38 -14.77 -0.01
C ILE A 172 -5.66 -15.55 -0.23
N ASN A 173 -6.79 -14.86 -0.18
CA ASN A 173 -8.07 -15.43 -0.56
C ASN A 173 -8.46 -14.87 -1.92
N TYR A 174 -8.74 -15.76 -2.87
CA TYR A 174 -9.30 -15.37 -4.15
C TYR A 174 -10.51 -16.22 -4.49
N ASP A 175 -11.50 -15.59 -5.09
CA ASP A 175 -12.70 -16.23 -5.59
C ASP A 175 -12.85 -15.91 -7.07
N LEU A 176 -12.69 -16.95 -7.90
CA LEU A 176 -12.96 -16.87 -9.32
C LEU A 176 -14.31 -17.53 -9.59
N THR A 177 -15.31 -16.72 -9.89
CA THR A 177 -16.61 -17.24 -10.31
C THR A 177 -16.57 -17.50 -11.80
N VAL A 178 -16.66 -18.77 -12.18
CA VAL A 178 -16.72 -19.20 -13.58
C VAL A 178 -18.03 -19.93 -13.80
N ASP A 179 -18.71 -19.67 -14.93
CA ASP A 179 -19.85 -20.50 -15.32
C ASP A 179 -19.39 -21.95 -15.56
N ALA A 180 -19.67 -22.83 -14.61
CA ALA A 180 -19.28 -24.24 -14.65
C ALA A 180 -20.23 -25.11 -15.50
N SER A 181 -21.13 -24.50 -16.29
CA SER A 181 -22.10 -25.20 -17.14
C SER A 181 -21.47 -26.19 -18.13
N THR A 182 -20.16 -26.08 -18.41
CA THR A 182 -19.41 -27.02 -19.24
C THR A 182 -18.31 -27.74 -18.46
N TRP A 183 -18.05 -29.01 -18.82
CA TRP A 183 -16.97 -29.81 -18.23
C TRP A 183 -15.59 -29.16 -18.38
N ARG A 184 -15.40 -28.34 -19.43
CA ARG A 184 -14.15 -27.59 -19.67
C ARG A 184 -13.97 -26.47 -18.64
N ASN A 185 -15.02 -25.70 -18.39
CA ASN A 185 -15.00 -24.63 -17.40
C ASN A 185 -14.81 -25.19 -15.98
N TRP A 186 -15.42 -26.35 -15.69
CA TRP A 186 -15.16 -27.10 -14.47
C TRP A 186 -13.69 -27.51 -14.32
N LEU A 187 -13.06 -27.99 -15.39
CA LEU A 187 -11.65 -28.38 -15.31
C LEU A 187 -10.73 -27.17 -15.11
N ILE A 188 -11.00 -26.05 -15.80
CA ILE A 188 -10.23 -24.81 -15.64
C ILE A 188 -10.37 -24.27 -14.21
N SER A 189 -11.57 -24.25 -13.64
CA SER A 189 -11.77 -23.79 -12.25
C SER A 189 -11.04 -24.69 -11.24
N LYS A 190 -10.98 -26.01 -11.48
CA LYS A 190 -10.17 -26.93 -10.67
C LYS A 190 -8.67 -26.72 -10.85
N ALA A 191 -8.20 -26.37 -12.05
CA ALA A 191 -6.80 -26.06 -12.30
C ALA A 191 -6.38 -24.79 -11.55
N ILE A 192 -7.24 -23.76 -11.59
CA ILE A 192 -7.02 -22.49 -10.91
C ILE A 192 -7.01 -22.68 -9.40
N GLY A 193 -8.00 -23.38 -8.83
CA GLY A 193 -8.04 -23.63 -7.39
C GLY A 193 -6.88 -24.49 -6.84
N ARG A 194 -5.95 -24.95 -7.69
CA ARG A 194 -4.72 -25.64 -7.30
C ARG A 194 -3.47 -24.79 -7.47
N VAL A 195 -3.57 -23.61 -8.06
CA VAL A 195 -2.44 -22.69 -8.15
C VAL A 195 -2.50 -21.65 -7.06
N GLU A 196 -1.32 -21.34 -6.57
CA GLU A 196 -1.08 -20.16 -5.78
C GLU A 196 -0.60 -19.07 -6.74
N LEU A 197 -1.33 -17.96 -6.79
CA LEU A 197 -0.92 -16.82 -7.58
C LEU A 197 0.11 -16.01 -6.81
N ASP A 198 1.07 -15.46 -7.53
CA ASP A 198 2.15 -14.68 -6.93
C ASP A 198 1.59 -13.38 -6.36
N ALA A 199 1.41 -13.37 -5.04
CA ALA A 199 0.87 -12.27 -4.26
C ALA A 199 1.75 -11.03 -4.33
N ASP A 200 3.06 -11.20 -4.23
CA ASP A 200 4.00 -10.08 -4.19
C ASP A 200 4.02 -9.38 -5.55
N SER A 201 3.93 -10.15 -6.63
CA SER A 201 3.73 -9.60 -7.98
C SER A 201 2.42 -8.82 -8.09
N ILE A 202 1.30 -9.35 -7.57
CA ILE A 202 0.00 -8.66 -7.57
C ILE A 202 0.08 -7.36 -6.76
N VAL A 203 0.64 -7.40 -5.54
CA VAL A 203 0.83 -6.23 -4.68
C VAL A 203 1.67 -5.18 -5.41
N LYS A 204 2.79 -5.58 -6.01
CA LYS A 204 3.69 -4.67 -6.72
C LYS A 204 3.04 -4.02 -7.96
N ILE A 205 2.17 -4.73 -8.67
CA ILE A 205 1.55 -4.23 -9.91
C ILE A 205 0.27 -3.44 -9.61
N ALA A 206 -0.62 -4.00 -8.79
CA ALA A 206 -1.98 -3.49 -8.58
C ALA A 206 -2.10 -2.52 -7.40
N VAL A 207 -1.36 -2.77 -6.31
CA VAL A 207 -1.56 -2.07 -5.03
C VAL A 207 -0.51 -0.97 -4.81
N LEU A 208 0.77 -1.28 -5.04
CA LEU A 208 1.90 -0.39 -4.79
C LEU A 208 1.75 1.01 -5.41
N PRO A 209 1.26 1.20 -6.65
CA PRO A 209 1.10 2.54 -7.23
C PRO A 209 0.16 3.44 -6.41
N ASN A 210 -0.91 2.87 -5.86
CA ASN A 210 -1.85 3.60 -5.02
C ASN A 210 -1.26 3.90 -3.63
N ILE A 211 -0.51 2.96 -3.04
CA ILE A 211 0.22 3.18 -1.78
C ILE A 211 1.26 4.29 -1.97
N GLN A 212 2.06 4.21 -3.02
CA GLN A 212 3.08 5.21 -3.32
C GLN A 212 2.47 6.59 -3.49
N PHE A 213 1.37 6.71 -4.25
CA PHE A 213 0.65 7.97 -4.38
C PHE A 213 0.16 8.51 -3.02
N CYS A 214 -0.42 7.65 -2.17
CA CYS A 214 -0.90 8.05 -0.85
C CYS A 214 0.24 8.51 0.09
N VAL A 215 1.33 7.74 0.15
CA VAL A 215 2.50 8.06 0.97
C VAL A 215 3.15 9.36 0.49
N GLU A 216 3.32 9.54 -0.82
CA GLU A 216 3.96 10.73 -1.36
C GLU A 216 3.10 11.99 -1.30
N SER A 217 1.77 11.87 -1.41
CA SER A 217 0.84 13.01 -1.41
C SER A 217 0.39 13.42 -0.01
N THR A 218 0.19 12.46 0.89
CA THR A 218 -0.47 12.69 2.18
C THR A 218 0.53 12.54 3.33
N MET A 219 1.09 11.34 3.52
CA MET A 219 1.97 11.08 4.67
C MET A 219 3.23 11.94 4.63
N LYS A 220 3.89 12.03 3.47
CA LYS A 220 5.06 12.89 3.27
C LYS A 220 4.71 14.35 3.53
N THR A 221 3.62 14.86 2.95
CA THR A 221 3.22 16.28 3.12
C THR A 221 2.96 16.62 4.58
N ILE A 222 2.16 15.81 5.28
CA ILE A 222 1.87 16.00 6.71
C ILE A 222 3.16 15.99 7.53
N TRP A 223 4.05 15.04 7.26
CA TRP A 223 5.34 14.94 7.94
C TRP A 223 6.24 16.15 7.67
N CYS A 224 6.38 16.55 6.40
CA CYS A 224 7.23 17.66 5.99
C CYS A 224 6.73 19.00 6.55
N ASP A 225 5.42 19.19 6.60
CA ASP A 225 4.78 20.41 7.09
C ASP A 225 4.70 20.48 8.62
N SER A 226 4.87 19.36 9.32
CA SER A 226 4.96 19.35 10.79
C SER A 226 6.17 20.17 11.24
N SER A 227 5.96 21.14 12.12
CA SER A 227 7.07 21.82 12.82
C SER A 227 7.84 20.77 13.61
N ASP A 228 9.19 20.83 13.59
CA ASP A 228 10.10 19.87 14.23
C ASP A 228 9.45 19.21 15.44
N LEU A 229 9.08 17.93 15.27
CA LEU A 229 8.56 17.07 16.32
C LEU A 229 9.73 16.74 17.24
N THR A 230 10.21 17.76 17.93
CA THR A 230 11.04 17.61 19.11
C THR A 230 10.11 17.02 20.17
N PRO A 231 10.41 15.81 20.68
CA PRO A 231 9.63 15.27 21.78
C PRO A 231 9.61 16.28 22.93
N LYS A 232 8.42 16.54 23.46
CA LYS A 232 8.23 17.30 24.68
C LYS A 232 8.69 16.50 25.89
#